data_AF-A0A2E9A2L1-F1
#
_entry.id   AF-A0A2E9A2L1-F1
#
_cell.length_a   1.000
_cell.length_b   1.000
_cell.length_c   1.000
_cell.angle_alpha   90.00
_cell.angle_beta   90.00
_cell.angle_gamma   90.00
#
_symmetry.space_group_name_H-M   'P 1'
#
loop_
_entity.id
_entity.type
_entity.pdbx_description
1 polymer ?
#
loop_
_entity_poly.entity_id
_entity_poly.type
_entity_poly.pdbx_seq_one_letter_code
_entity_poly.pdbx_strand_id
1 'polypeptide(L)'
;MAKSKLILILSSFLIIFVLVTLNNLVHANSELDQWIDSEKTYKDLINDGYEVKGYNISSIDTISGYKILLFVTVLQKDLNVYECQEYQTLDESMDTIDMSFVCRELVQPYIQGLGT
;
A
#
# COMPACT_ATOMS: atom_id res chain seq x y z
N MET A 1 -37.53 40.36 24.40
CA MET A 1 -37.58 38.88 24.40
C MET A 1 -37.48 38.27 22.98
N ALA A 2 -38.15 38.82 21.96
CA ALA A 2 -38.03 38.32 20.58
C ALA A 2 -36.62 38.51 19.96
N LYS A 3 -35.95 39.65 20.23
CA LYS A 3 -34.60 39.93 19.72
C LYS A 3 -33.53 38.98 20.23
N SER A 4 -33.56 38.59 21.51
CA SER A 4 -32.59 37.64 22.07
C SER A 4 -32.81 36.22 21.56
N LYS A 5 -34.06 35.80 21.33
CA LYS A 5 -34.39 34.54 20.66
C LYS A 5 -33.95 34.53 19.20
N LEU A 6 -34.12 35.64 18.48
CA LEU A 6 -33.67 35.79 17.10
C LEU A 6 -32.13 35.70 16.99
N ILE A 7 -31.41 36.36 17.89
CA ILE A 7 -29.94 36.30 17.96
C ILE A 7 -29.48 34.87 18.24
N LEU A 8 -30.12 34.15 19.18
CA LEU A 8 -29.82 32.74 19.47
C LEU A 8 -30.06 31.83 18.26
N ILE A 9 -31.13 32.08 17.49
CA ILE A 9 -31.44 31.32 16.27
C ILE A 9 -30.39 31.61 15.18
N LEU A 10 -30.04 32.88 14.95
CA LEU A 10 -29.01 33.28 13.98
C LEU A 10 -27.62 32.74 14.35
N SER A 11 -27.23 32.78 15.64
CA SER A 11 -25.97 32.21 16.08
C SER A 11 -25.95 30.68 15.91
N SER A 12 -27.08 30.01 16.11
CA SER A 12 -27.22 28.57 15.86
C SER A 12 -27.05 28.22 14.39
N PHE A 13 -27.68 28.98 13.47
CA PHE A 13 -27.49 28.80 12.04
C PHE A 13 -26.04 29.05 11.59
N LEU A 14 -25.37 30.04 12.17
CA LEU A 14 -23.96 30.32 11.89
C LEU A 14 -23.06 29.16 12.34
N ILE A 15 -23.30 28.61 13.53
CA ILE A 15 -22.54 27.46 14.04
C ILE A 15 -22.75 26.24 13.14
N ILE A 16 -23.99 25.97 12.72
CA ILE A 16 -24.31 24.88 11.78
C ILE A 16 -23.62 25.09 10.43
N PHE A 17 -23.63 26.32 9.90
CA PHE A 17 -22.95 26.64 8.64
C PHE A 17 -21.43 26.41 8.73
N VAL A 18 -20.81 26.86 9.82
CA VAL A 18 -19.37 26.64 10.07
C VAL A 18 -19.06 25.14 10.17
N LEU A 19 -19.85 24.38 10.92
CA LEU A 19 -19.69 22.93 11.05
C LEU A 19 -19.84 22.19 9.70
N VAL A 20 -20.76 22.63 8.83
CA VAL A 20 -20.91 22.07 7.48
C VAL A 20 -19.69 22.37 6.60
N THR A 21 -19.11 23.57 6.68
CA THR A 21 -17.94 23.95 5.88
C THR A 21 -16.63 23.28 6.31
N LEU A 22 -16.50 22.86 7.57
CA LEU A 22 -15.30 22.22 8.11
C LEU A 22 -15.16 20.74 7.72
N ASN A 23 -16.23 20.06 7.27
CA ASN A 23 -16.15 18.67 6.78
C ASN A 23 -15.27 18.52 5.52
N ASN A 24 -15.10 19.60 4.74
CA ASN A 24 -14.29 19.55 3.51
C ASN A 24 -12.77 19.61 3.75
N LEU A 25 -12.32 19.74 5.01
CA LEU A 25 -10.90 19.80 5.37
C LEU A 25 -10.33 18.47 5.89
N VAL A 26 -11.15 17.41 5.93
CA VAL A 26 -10.75 16.10 6.43
C VAL A 26 -11.05 15.03 5.38
N HIS A 27 -10.03 14.59 4.63
CA HIS A 27 -10.00 13.23 4.10
C HIS A 27 -8.65 12.57 4.43
N ALA A 28 -8.72 11.45 5.12
CA ALA A 28 -7.61 10.66 5.65
C ALA A 28 -6.83 9.93 4.53
N ASN A 29 -5.51 9.85 4.64
CA ASN A 29 -4.66 8.98 3.82
C ASN A 29 -4.24 7.77 4.68
N SER A 30 -5.05 6.72 4.68
CA SER A 30 -4.92 5.59 5.61
C SER A 30 -4.07 4.45 5.05
N GLU A 31 -2.91 4.76 4.46
CA GLU A 31 -2.15 3.85 3.58
C GLU A 31 -2.79 3.75 2.19
N LEU A 32 -2.56 4.75 1.34
CA LEU A 32 -2.51 4.45 -0.10
C LEU A 32 -1.38 3.44 -0.27
N ASP A 33 -1.72 2.18 -0.51
CA ASP A 33 -0.75 1.21 -1.00
C ASP A 33 -0.09 1.86 -2.22
N GLN A 34 1.19 2.19 -2.07
CA GLN A 34 1.97 2.88 -3.10
C GLN A 34 2.31 1.93 -4.24
N TRP A 35 1.98 0.65 -4.07
CA TRP A 35 2.21 -0.41 -5.02
C TRP A 35 0.91 -0.78 -5.73
N ILE A 36 0.95 -0.76 -7.07
CA ILE A 36 -0.16 -1.23 -7.90
C ILE A 36 0.28 -2.50 -8.62
N ASP A 37 -0.54 -3.55 -8.56
CA ASP A 37 -0.30 -4.79 -9.30
C ASP A 37 -0.08 -4.50 -10.79
N SER A 38 0.98 -5.09 -11.34
CA SER A 38 1.36 -4.96 -12.73
C SER A 38 1.10 -6.25 -13.49
N GLU A 39 0.68 -6.11 -14.74
CA GLU A 39 0.59 -7.22 -15.68
C GLU A 39 1.97 -7.70 -16.17
N LYS A 40 3.06 -6.97 -15.86
CA LYS A 40 4.42 -7.36 -16.24
C LYS A 40 4.92 -8.49 -15.36
N THR A 41 5.47 -9.53 -15.99
CA THR A 41 6.20 -10.56 -15.25
C THR A 41 7.61 -10.08 -14.88
N TYR A 42 8.24 -10.75 -13.92
CA TYR A 42 9.64 -10.52 -13.59
C TYR A 42 10.55 -10.62 -14.82
N LYS A 43 10.27 -11.61 -15.69
CA LYS A 43 11.02 -11.80 -16.93
C LYS A 43 10.87 -10.62 -17.88
N ASP A 44 9.66 -10.06 -17.99
CA ASP A 44 9.41 -8.87 -18.81
C ASP A 44 10.20 -7.67 -18.29
N LEU A 45 10.22 -7.46 -16.96
CA LEU A 45 11.00 -6.39 -16.33
C LEU A 45 12.51 -6.55 -16.62
N ILE A 46 13.07 -7.76 -16.52
CA ILE A 46 14.48 -8.01 -16.86
C ILE A 46 14.73 -7.74 -18.35
N ASN A 47 13.85 -8.19 -19.24
CA ASN A 47 13.99 -7.95 -20.69
C ASN A 47 13.90 -6.46 -21.05
N ASP A 48 13.07 -5.71 -20.31
CA ASP A 48 12.93 -4.26 -20.45
C ASP A 48 14.14 -3.50 -19.89
N GLY A 49 15.11 -4.20 -19.30
CA GLY A 49 16.36 -3.64 -18.78
C GLY A 49 16.24 -3.09 -17.35
N TYR A 50 15.27 -3.56 -16.56
CA TYR A 50 15.27 -3.30 -15.12
C TYR A 50 16.36 -4.12 -14.43
N GLU A 51 17.01 -3.51 -13.45
CA GLU A 51 18.06 -4.16 -12.67
C GLU A 51 17.56 -4.47 -11.26
N VAL A 52 17.92 -5.64 -10.74
CA VAL A 52 17.68 -5.98 -9.34
C VAL A 52 18.51 -5.06 -8.44
N LYS A 53 17.85 -4.31 -7.56
CA LYS A 53 18.50 -3.41 -6.59
C LYS A 53 18.54 -3.97 -5.18
N GLY A 54 17.66 -4.92 -4.88
CA GLY A 54 17.62 -5.57 -3.58
C GLY A 54 16.73 -6.80 -3.61
N TYR A 55 16.97 -7.70 -2.67
CA TYR A 55 16.12 -8.86 -2.45
C TYR A 55 16.06 -9.18 -0.96
N ASN A 56 14.97 -9.81 -0.55
CA ASN A 56 14.78 -10.36 0.79
C ASN A 56 14.13 -11.73 0.67
N ILE A 57 14.54 -12.65 1.54
CA ILE A 57 13.91 -13.95 1.68
C ILE A 57 13.56 -14.10 3.15
N SER A 58 12.29 -14.36 3.41
CA SER A 58 11.78 -14.62 4.75
C SER A 58 11.00 -15.92 4.78
N SER A 59 10.96 -16.55 5.95
CA SER A 59 10.23 -17.79 6.16
C SER A 59 9.34 -17.68 7.39
N ILE A 60 8.13 -18.21 7.28
CA ILE A 60 7.17 -18.29 8.39
C ILE A 60 6.84 -19.76 8.60
N ASP A 61 7.16 -20.28 9.76
CA ASP A 61 6.75 -21.62 10.17
C ASP A 61 5.33 -21.54 10.75
N THR A 62 4.42 -22.35 10.21
CA THR A 62 3.03 -22.41 10.67
C THR A 62 2.83 -23.52 11.69
N ILE A 63 1.80 -23.38 12.54
CA ILE A 63 1.50 -24.35 13.61
C ILE A 63 1.05 -25.71 13.04
N SER A 64 0.57 -25.73 11.80
CA SER A 64 0.08 -26.93 11.10
C SER A 64 1.18 -27.71 10.35
N GLY A 65 2.46 -27.35 10.50
CA GLY A 65 3.58 -28.05 9.88
C GLY A 65 3.97 -27.52 8.48
N TYR A 66 3.19 -26.59 7.92
CA TYR A 66 3.55 -25.92 6.65
C TYR A 66 4.58 -24.83 6.89
N LYS A 67 5.48 -24.64 5.92
CA LYS A 67 6.43 -23.52 5.87
C LYS A 67 6.07 -22.59 4.72
N ILE A 68 5.91 -21.30 5.02
CA ILE A 68 5.69 -20.27 4.00
C ILE A 68 7.02 -19.59 3.72
N LEU A 69 7.47 -19.57 2.47
CA LEU A 69 8.60 -18.77 2.01
C LEU A 69 8.08 -17.54 1.27
N LEU A 70 8.62 -16.37 1.61
CA LEU A 70 8.35 -15.11 0.94
C LEU A 70 9.66 -14.57 0.38
N PHE A 71 9.74 -14.50 -0.94
CA PHE A 71 10.82 -13.83 -1.65
C PHE A 71 10.32 -12.49 -2.17
N VAL A 72 11.04 -11.42 -1.87
CA VAL A 72 10.75 -10.07 -2.36
C VAL A 72 11.97 -9.59 -3.12
N THR A 73 11.78 -9.11 -4.35
CA THR A 73 12.84 -8.53 -5.17
C THR A 73 12.43 -7.16 -5.64
N VAL A 74 13.29 -6.16 -5.44
CA VAL A 74 13.09 -4.80 -5.93
C VAL A 74 13.89 -4.60 -7.21
N LEU A 75 13.23 -4.22 -8.28
CA LEU A 75 13.83 -3.91 -9.57
C LEU A 75 13.67 -2.43 -9.88
N GLN A 76 14.71 -1.81 -10.45
CA GLN A 76 14.68 -0.40 -10.80
C GLN A 76 15.28 -0.15 -12.17
N LYS A 77 14.64 0.75 -12.92
CA LYS A 77 15.16 1.35 -14.14
C LYS A 77 14.85 2.85 -14.09
N ASP A 78 15.90 3.67 -14.13
CA ASP A 78 15.81 5.12 -13.96
C ASP A 78 15.06 5.46 -12.66
N LEU A 79 13.88 6.10 -12.76
CA LEU A 79 13.02 6.47 -11.63
C LEU A 79 11.88 5.48 -11.37
N ASN A 80 11.71 4.46 -12.23
CA ASN A 80 10.63 3.49 -12.10
C ASN A 80 11.09 2.32 -11.23
N VAL A 81 10.29 1.96 -10.24
CA VAL A 81 10.58 0.90 -9.28
C VAL A 81 9.47 -0.13 -9.31
N TYR A 82 9.85 -1.40 -9.36
CA TYR A 82 8.95 -2.53 -9.21
C TYR A 82 9.37 -3.37 -8.01
N GLU A 83 8.40 -3.94 -7.31
CA GLU A 83 8.59 -4.98 -6.32
C GLU A 83 7.92 -6.25 -6.81
N CYS A 84 8.67 -7.34 -6.95
CA CYS A 84 8.13 -8.65 -7.27
C CYS A 84 8.18 -9.54 -6.04
N GLN A 85 7.04 -10.11 -5.68
CA GLN A 85 6.83 -10.95 -4.52
C GLN A 85 6.49 -12.37 -4.98
N GLU A 86 7.18 -13.35 -4.42
CA GLU A 86 6.91 -14.77 -4.59
C GLU A 86 6.57 -15.37 -3.24
N TYR A 87 5.39 -15.98 -3.12
CA TYR A 87 4.94 -16.70 -1.94
C TYR A 87 4.86 -18.18 -2.27
N GLN A 88 5.61 -19.00 -1.54
CA GLN A 88 5.54 -20.45 -1.64
C GLN A 88 5.05 -21.06 -0.33
N THR A 89 4.11 -22.00 -0.42
CA THR A 89 3.69 -22.83 0.71
C THR A 89 4.30 -24.22 0.53
N LEU A 90 5.09 -24.65 1.51
CA LEU A 90 5.77 -25.93 1.54
C LEU A 90 5.14 -26.85 2.60
N ASP A 91 5.07 -28.14 2.30
CA ASP A 91 4.70 -29.17 3.28
C ASP A 91 5.88 -29.58 4.18
N GLU A 92 5.63 -30.54 5.07
CA GLU A 92 6.64 -31.09 5.99
C GLU A 92 7.80 -31.80 5.24
N SER A 93 7.57 -32.24 4.01
CA SER A 93 8.58 -32.87 3.14
C SER A 93 9.39 -31.84 2.35
N MET A 94 9.11 -30.54 2.52
CA MET A 94 9.66 -29.42 1.76
C MET A 94 9.22 -29.38 0.29
N ASP A 95 8.11 -30.06 -0.04
CA ASP A 95 7.51 -29.99 -1.37
C ASP A 95 6.61 -28.75 -1.49
N THR A 96 6.70 -28.03 -2.62
CA THR A 96 5.85 -26.86 -2.88
C THR A 96 4.42 -27.29 -3.21
N ILE A 97 3.49 -26.91 -2.36
CA ILE A 97 2.06 -27.19 -2.53
C ILE A 97 1.38 -26.08 -3.33
N ASP A 98 1.76 -24.84 -3.05
CA ASP A 98 1.19 -23.66 -3.69
C ASP A 98 2.26 -22.60 -3.88
N MET A 99 2.12 -21.85 -4.96
CA MET A 99 3.01 -20.76 -5.31
C MET A 99 2.23 -19.65 -6.00
N SER A 100 2.45 -18.42 -5.53
CA SER A 100 1.95 -17.21 -6.19
C SER A 100 3.10 -16.25 -6.45
N PHE A 101 2.99 -15.52 -7.55
CA PHE A 101 3.99 -14.55 -7.98
C PHE A 101 3.30 -13.30 -8.49
N VAL A 102 3.68 -12.13 -8.01
CA VAL A 102 3.11 -10.84 -8.43
C VAL A 102 4.21 -9.79 -8.50
N CYS A 103 4.19 -8.96 -9.53
CA CYS A 103 5.01 -7.75 -9.59
C CYS A 103 4.12 -6.54 -9.43
N ARG A 104 4.57 -5.56 -8.65
CA ARG A 104 3.85 -4.32 -8.38
C ARG A 104 4.72 -3.12 -8.73
N GLU A 105 4.12 -2.10 -9.29
CA GLU A 105 4.77 -0.84 -9.62
C GLU A 105 4.62 0.17 -8.49
N LEU A 106 5.70 0.86 -8.13
CA LEU A 106 5.64 2.00 -7.23
C LEU A 106 5.08 3.21 -7.97
N VAL A 107 3.91 3.70 -7.57
CA VAL A 107 3.22 4.83 -8.22
C VAL A 107 3.23 6.09 -7.35
N GLN A 108 3.27 7.24 -8.02
CA GLN A 108 3.19 8.56 -7.36
C GLN A 108 1.73 8.91 -7.01
N PRO A 109 1.49 9.66 -5.92
CA PRO A 109 2.47 10.18 -4.97
C PRO A 109 2.94 9.11 -3.98
N TYR A 110 4.25 8.88 -3.88
CA TYR A 110 4.81 8.07 -2.79
C TYR A 110 5.43 8.97 -1.72
N ILE A 111 5.24 8.59 -0.45
CA ILE A 111 5.94 9.20 0.68
C ILE A 111 7.20 8.36 0.88
N GLN A 112 8.36 8.95 0.62
CA GLN A 112 9.63 8.30 0.93
C GLN A 112 9.70 8.03 2.44
N GLY A 113 9.65 6.76 2.82
CA GLY A 113 9.82 6.33 4.20
C GLY A 113 11.24 6.59 4.67
N LEU A 114 11.35 7.25 5.84
CA LEU A 114 12.57 7.79 6.45
C LEU A 114 13.08 9.06 5.74
N GLY A 115 12.53 10.20 6.18
CA GLY A 115 13.13 11.50 5.91
C GLY A 115 14.59 11.53 6.35
N THR A 116 15.46 12.04 5.49
CA THR A 116 16.73 12.63 5.93
C THR A 116 16.48 13.99 6.56
#